data_AF-T0YCA8-F1
#
_entry.id   AF-T0YCA8-F1
#
_cell.length_a   1.000
_cell.length_b   1.000
_cell.length_c   1.000
_cell.angle_alpha   90.00
_cell.angle_beta   90.00
_cell.angle_gamma   90.00
#
_symmetry.space_group_name_H-M   'P 1'
#
loop_
_entity.id
_entity.type
_entity.pdbx_description
1 polymer ?
#
loop_
_entity_poly.entity_id
_entity_poly.type
_entity_poly.pdbx_seq_one_letter_code
_entity_poly.pdbx_strand_id
1 'polypeptide(L)'
;MPQSISYEKKDVIFSLLNRFRNYLSFLPSRPVTKKKLFNTPEEVIEEASSVNIESEVRFSKQRLEDLTTDLKDINNRLSVAKRLEPLGFELEIFNNTVISSYVIEKVSDEIENVFKKQLKDPYIIKLDDLSFVISILRSEESSLARLVSELGLQMIHVPEMEGNPTNYRKSLEERLNSVKEQINSVMNSLEDISNRYYEKIAIIGEGLEIETKKLEI
;
A
#
# COMPACT_ATOMS: atom_id res chain seq x y z
N MET A 1 37.55 -33.06 -2.74
CA MET A 1 36.16 -33.40 -2.36
C MET A 1 35.65 -32.79 -1.05
N PRO A 2 36.46 -32.34 -0.05
CA PRO A 2 35.93 -31.66 1.14
C PRO A 2 35.39 -30.24 0.88
N GLN A 3 35.96 -29.53 -0.10
CA GLN A 3 35.61 -28.13 -0.36
C GLN A 3 34.19 -27.95 -0.89
N SER A 4 33.68 -28.84 -1.76
CA SER A 4 32.33 -28.70 -2.34
C SER A 4 31.21 -28.84 -1.30
N ILE A 5 31.37 -29.74 -0.32
CA ILE A 5 30.42 -29.97 0.77
C ILE A 5 30.35 -28.76 1.72
N SER A 6 31.47 -28.04 1.88
CA SER A 6 31.55 -26.84 2.72
C SER A 6 30.84 -25.63 2.08
N TYR A 7 30.87 -25.51 0.74
CA TYR A 7 30.18 -24.44 0.03
C TYR A 7 28.65 -24.65 0.05
N GLU A 8 28.16 -25.87 -0.16
CA GLU A 8 26.72 -26.18 -0.09
C GLU A 8 26.12 -25.85 1.29
N LYS A 9 26.82 -26.21 2.39
CA LYS A 9 26.34 -25.89 3.74
C LYS A 9 26.30 -24.39 4.02
N LYS A 10 27.28 -23.65 3.51
CA LYS A 10 27.34 -22.19 3.63
C LYS A 10 26.11 -21.56 2.97
N ASP A 11 25.82 -21.91 1.73
CA ASP A 11 24.68 -21.37 0.98
C ASP A 11 23.33 -21.69 1.66
N VAL A 12 23.17 -22.89 2.22
CA VAL A 12 21.97 -23.27 2.98
C VAL A 12 21.78 -22.39 4.21
N ILE A 13 22.83 -22.16 5.01
CA ILE A 13 22.76 -21.33 6.22
C ILE A 13 22.42 -19.88 5.87
N PHE A 14 23.04 -19.31 4.84
CA PHE A 14 22.72 -17.95 4.39
C PHE A 14 21.28 -17.82 3.88
N SER A 15 20.81 -18.80 3.11
CA SER A 15 19.43 -18.84 2.62
C SER A 15 18.42 -18.90 3.78
N LEU A 16 18.65 -19.80 4.75
CA LEU A 16 17.83 -19.91 5.94
C LEU A 16 17.86 -18.63 6.78
N LEU A 17 19.03 -18.02 6.96
CA LEU A 17 19.15 -16.78 7.73
C LEU A 17 18.32 -15.66 7.09
N ASN A 18 18.41 -15.49 5.77
CA ASN A 18 17.60 -14.51 5.05
C ASN A 18 16.10 -14.80 5.20
N ARG A 19 15.70 -16.07 5.13
CA ARG A 19 14.31 -16.48 5.34
C ARG A 19 13.81 -16.13 6.74
N PHE A 20 14.58 -16.41 7.78
CA PHE A 20 14.20 -16.11 9.17
C PHE A 20 14.21 -14.61 9.47
N ARG A 21 15.15 -13.84 8.91
CA ARG A 21 15.13 -12.37 8.96
C ARG A 21 13.86 -11.80 8.32
N ASN A 22 13.45 -12.35 7.18
CA ASN A 22 12.19 -11.97 6.55
C ASN A 22 11.00 -12.29 7.46
N TYR A 23 10.95 -13.44 8.13
CA TYR A 23 9.87 -13.71 9.09
C TYR A 23 9.84 -12.68 10.23
N LEU A 24 10.98 -12.36 10.82
CA LEU A 24 11.08 -11.39 11.92
C LEU A 24 10.70 -9.96 11.52
N SER A 25 10.91 -9.57 10.26
CA SER A 25 10.53 -8.23 9.78
C SER A 25 9.04 -8.07 9.53
N PHE A 26 8.32 -9.17 9.24
CA PHE A 26 6.87 -9.14 8.95
C PHE A 26 6.00 -9.54 10.15
N LEU A 27 6.49 -10.39 11.05
CA LEU A 27 5.70 -10.84 12.18
C LEU A 27 5.67 -9.78 13.30
N PRO A 28 4.50 -9.55 13.93
CA PRO A 28 4.42 -8.74 15.15
C PRO A 28 5.39 -9.24 16.22
N SER A 29 6.13 -8.33 16.85
CA SER A 29 7.15 -8.73 17.83
C SER A 29 6.55 -9.37 19.08
N ARG A 30 7.23 -10.40 19.62
CA ARG A 30 6.88 -11.07 20.87
C ARG A 30 8.11 -11.19 21.79
N PRO A 31 7.91 -11.21 23.11
CA PRO A 31 9.02 -11.43 24.04
C PRO A 31 9.63 -12.82 23.82
N VAL A 32 10.96 -12.86 23.81
CA VAL A 32 11.73 -14.11 23.77
C VAL A 32 12.13 -14.44 25.20
N THR A 33 11.58 -15.52 25.75
CA THR A 33 11.79 -15.93 27.14
C THR A 33 12.73 -17.11 27.26
N LYS A 34 12.75 -17.97 26.25
CA LYS A 34 13.62 -19.15 26.18
C LYS A 34 14.95 -18.80 25.53
N LYS A 35 15.97 -19.57 25.89
CA LYS A 35 17.27 -19.57 25.23
C LYS A 35 17.59 -21.00 24.81
N LYS A 36 18.14 -21.16 23.61
CA LYS A 36 18.64 -22.43 23.12
C LYS A 36 20.03 -22.21 22.52
N LEU A 37 20.96 -23.09 22.86
CA LEU A 37 22.27 -23.15 22.23
C LEU A 37 22.26 -24.30 21.24
N PHE A 38 22.69 -24.02 20.02
CA PHE A 38 22.90 -25.03 18.98
C PHE A 38 24.35 -25.51 19.06
N ASN A 39 24.54 -26.81 19.16
CA ASN A 39 25.88 -27.40 19.32
C ASN A 39 26.54 -27.69 17.97
N THR A 40 25.73 -27.88 16.92
CA THR A 40 26.21 -28.14 15.56
C THR A 40 25.44 -27.33 14.52
N PRO A 41 26.05 -27.04 13.35
CA PRO A 41 25.36 -26.42 12.22
C PRO A 41 24.15 -27.25 11.74
N GLU A 42 24.24 -28.57 11.80
CA GLU A 42 23.15 -29.47 11.41
C GLU A 42 21.92 -29.30 12.31
N GLU A 43 22.12 -29.09 13.62
CA GLU A 43 21.03 -28.89 14.58
C GLU A 43 20.21 -27.64 14.25
N VAL A 44 20.88 -26.52 13.92
CA VAL A 44 20.17 -25.28 13.56
C VAL A 44 19.50 -25.39 12.20
N ILE A 45 20.11 -26.07 11.22
CA ILE A 45 19.52 -26.30 9.90
C ILE A 45 18.25 -27.16 10.00
N GLU A 46 18.30 -28.23 10.80
CA GLU A 46 17.16 -29.13 11.00
C GLU A 46 16.00 -28.39 11.69
N GLU A 47 16.29 -27.64 12.76
CA GLU A 47 15.25 -26.90 13.45
C GLU A 47 14.68 -25.76 12.58
N ALA A 48 15.53 -25.08 11.80
CA ALA A 48 15.10 -24.09 10.83
C ALA A 48 14.17 -24.69 9.76
N SER A 49 14.50 -25.89 9.28
CA SER A 49 13.71 -26.60 8.27
C SER A 49 12.34 -27.06 8.81
N SER A 50 12.21 -27.28 10.11
CA SER A 50 10.94 -27.62 10.76
C SER A 50 9.92 -26.47 10.81
N VAL A 51 10.35 -25.23 10.56
CA VAL A 51 9.47 -24.05 10.53
C VAL A 51 8.94 -23.87 9.10
N ASN A 52 7.66 -24.19 8.91
CA ASN A 52 6.97 -24.06 7.62
C ASN A 52 5.78 -23.08 7.74
N ILE A 53 6.07 -21.78 7.66
CA ILE A 53 5.06 -20.71 7.71
C ILE A 53 5.16 -19.75 6.52
N GLU A 54 6.01 -20.05 5.55
CA GLU A 54 6.36 -19.11 4.47
C GLU A 54 5.14 -18.72 3.63
N SER A 55 4.33 -19.70 3.25
CA SER A 55 3.11 -19.49 2.48
C SER A 55 2.10 -18.63 3.23
N GLU A 56 1.88 -18.89 4.52
CA GLU A 56 0.95 -18.15 5.37
C GLU A 56 1.38 -16.69 5.56
N VAL A 57 2.67 -16.45 5.85
CA VAL A 57 3.24 -15.10 6.00
C VAL A 57 3.20 -14.35 4.68
N ARG A 58 3.58 -14.99 3.57
CA ARG A 58 3.57 -14.37 2.24
C ARG A 58 2.15 -14.01 1.80
N PHE A 59 1.19 -14.91 2.00
CA PHE A 59 -0.22 -14.66 1.69
C PHE A 59 -0.76 -13.47 2.49
N SER A 60 -0.50 -13.44 3.81
CA SER A 60 -0.95 -12.36 4.68
C SER A 60 -0.34 -11.02 4.28
N LYS A 61 0.95 -11.00 3.93
CA LYS A 61 1.64 -9.80 3.44
C LYS A 61 1.00 -9.26 2.16
N GLN A 62 0.86 -10.11 1.14
CA GLN A 62 0.25 -9.71 -0.13
C GLN A 62 -1.18 -9.19 0.10
N ARG A 63 -1.95 -9.89 0.93
CA ARG A 63 -3.32 -9.49 1.22
C ARG A 63 -3.40 -8.14 1.92
N LEU A 64 -2.49 -7.83 2.84
CA LEU A 64 -2.43 -6.51 3.49
C LEU A 64 -2.03 -5.41 2.51
N GLU A 65 -1.09 -5.66 1.61
CA GLU A 65 -0.69 -4.71 0.56
C GLU A 65 -1.87 -4.38 -0.38
N ASP A 66 -2.59 -5.41 -0.83
CA ASP A 66 -3.79 -5.25 -1.66
C ASP A 66 -4.88 -4.45 -0.93
N LEU A 67 -5.21 -4.84 0.32
CA LEU A 67 -6.23 -4.17 1.12
C LEU A 67 -5.85 -2.72 1.46
N THR A 68 -4.57 -2.44 1.69
CA THR A 68 -4.09 -1.07 1.95
C THR A 68 -4.21 -0.20 0.72
N THR A 69 -3.93 -0.76 -0.46
CA THR A 69 -4.12 -0.08 -1.75
C THR A 69 -5.59 0.23 -1.99
N ASP A 70 -6.47 -0.75 -1.76
CA ASP A 70 -7.93 -0.57 -1.83
C ASP A 70 -8.42 0.51 -0.86
N LEU A 71 -7.92 0.53 0.38
CA LEU A 71 -8.29 1.53 1.37
C LEU A 71 -7.88 2.94 0.91
N LYS A 72 -6.69 3.09 0.33
CA LYS A 72 -6.22 4.36 -0.23
C LYS A 72 -7.11 4.83 -1.39
N ASP A 73 -7.47 3.94 -2.31
CA ASP A 73 -8.37 4.24 -3.43
C ASP A 73 -9.78 4.66 -2.94
N ILE A 74 -10.36 3.90 -2.01
CA ILE A 74 -11.67 4.20 -1.41
C ILE A 74 -11.64 5.58 -0.73
N ASN A 75 -10.60 5.89 0.05
CA ASN A 75 -10.47 7.19 0.71
C ASN A 75 -10.34 8.34 -0.29
N ASN A 76 -9.58 8.15 -1.38
CA ASN A 76 -9.46 9.15 -2.43
C ASN A 76 -10.82 9.42 -3.09
N ARG A 77 -11.52 8.35 -3.49
CA ARG A 77 -12.86 8.44 -4.09
C ARG A 77 -13.87 9.08 -3.13
N LEU A 78 -13.85 8.73 -1.84
CA LEU A 78 -14.71 9.34 -0.82
C LEU A 78 -14.43 10.85 -0.67
N SER A 79 -13.17 11.25 -0.67
CA SER A 79 -12.77 12.66 -0.58
C SER A 79 -13.34 13.46 -1.76
N VAL A 80 -13.21 12.93 -2.98
CA VAL A 80 -13.72 13.59 -4.18
C VAL A 80 -15.25 13.58 -4.21
N ALA A 81 -15.89 12.44 -3.97
CA ALA A 81 -17.36 12.33 -3.98
C ALA A 81 -18.01 13.30 -2.98
N LYS A 82 -17.44 13.48 -1.79
CA LYS A 82 -17.91 14.47 -0.80
C LYS A 82 -17.82 15.91 -1.29
N ARG A 83 -16.78 16.25 -2.05
CA ARG A 83 -16.61 17.58 -2.64
C ARG A 83 -17.58 17.84 -3.79
N LEU A 84 -17.93 16.79 -4.55
CA LEU A 84 -18.85 16.89 -5.69
C LEU A 84 -20.33 16.79 -5.29
N GLU A 85 -20.65 16.20 -4.13
CA GLU A 85 -22.03 16.02 -3.66
C GLU A 85 -22.89 17.30 -3.70
N PRO A 86 -22.40 18.49 -3.28
CA PRO A 86 -23.19 19.73 -3.33
C PRO A 86 -23.59 20.18 -4.74
N LEU A 87 -22.90 19.70 -5.78
CA LEU A 87 -23.19 20.06 -7.16
C LEU A 87 -24.45 19.37 -7.71
N GLY A 88 -24.88 18.26 -7.09
CA GLY A 88 -26.09 17.53 -7.48
C GLY A 88 -26.02 16.83 -8.84
N PHE A 89 -24.84 16.78 -9.47
CA PHE A 89 -24.63 16.07 -10.73
C PHE A 89 -24.34 14.58 -10.51
N GLU A 90 -24.66 13.77 -11.51
CA GLU A 90 -24.19 12.38 -11.59
C GLU A 90 -22.68 12.35 -11.79
N LEU A 91 -21.99 11.40 -11.15
CA LEU A 91 -20.53 11.43 -11.08
C LEU A 91 -19.83 11.10 -12.41
N GLU A 92 -20.52 10.39 -13.32
CA GLU A 92 -20.01 10.00 -14.66
C GLU A 92 -19.61 11.18 -15.55
N ILE A 93 -20.20 12.36 -15.31
CA ILE A 93 -19.91 13.53 -16.13
C ILE A 93 -18.49 14.04 -15.91
N PHE A 94 -17.91 13.78 -14.73
CA PHE A 94 -16.62 14.33 -14.35
C PHE A 94 -15.46 13.51 -14.89
N ASN A 95 -15.62 12.20 -15.10
CA ASN A 95 -14.56 11.41 -15.70
C ASN A 95 -15.12 10.28 -16.54
N ASN A 96 -14.86 10.34 -17.84
CA ASN A 96 -15.30 9.37 -18.83
C ASN A 96 -14.24 9.25 -19.94
N THR A 97 -14.54 8.59 -21.04
CA THR A 97 -13.57 8.34 -22.12
C THR A 97 -13.07 9.60 -22.84
N VAL A 98 -13.76 10.74 -22.72
CA VAL A 98 -13.44 11.99 -23.42
C VAL A 98 -13.03 13.09 -22.45
N ILE A 99 -13.67 13.15 -21.29
CA ILE A 99 -13.51 14.22 -20.31
C ILE A 99 -12.75 13.68 -19.09
N SER A 100 -11.82 14.49 -18.59
CA SER A 100 -11.12 14.28 -17.34
C SER A 100 -11.31 15.51 -16.45
N SER A 101 -11.64 15.29 -15.18
CA SER A 101 -11.85 16.38 -14.23
C SER A 101 -10.86 16.35 -13.08
N TYR A 102 -10.59 17.53 -12.56
CA TYR A 102 -9.65 17.74 -11.47
C TYR A 102 -10.24 18.76 -10.49
N VAL A 103 -10.03 18.53 -9.20
CA VAL A 103 -10.24 19.53 -8.15
C VAL A 103 -8.96 20.33 -8.01
N ILE A 104 -9.02 21.65 -8.20
CA ILE A 104 -7.89 22.57 -8.01
C ILE A 104 -8.11 23.34 -6.72
N GLU A 105 -7.08 23.40 -5.87
CA GLU A 105 -7.10 24.16 -4.61
C GLU A 105 -6.35 25.50 -4.76
N LYS A 106 -6.65 26.46 -3.86
CA LYS A 106 -6.06 27.80 -3.78
C LYS A 106 -6.40 28.68 -4.99
N VAL A 107 -7.68 28.75 -5.32
CA VAL A 107 -8.16 29.38 -6.54
C VAL A 107 -8.52 30.86 -6.36
N SER A 108 -8.40 31.63 -7.44
CA SER A 108 -8.84 33.03 -7.56
C SER A 108 -9.43 33.25 -8.95
N ASP A 109 -10.18 34.33 -9.14
CA ASP A 109 -10.75 34.69 -10.45
C ASP A 109 -9.66 34.88 -11.52
N GLU A 110 -8.46 35.32 -11.12
CA GLU A 110 -7.30 35.44 -12.00
C GLU A 110 -6.84 34.08 -12.53
N ILE A 111 -6.78 33.07 -11.65
CA ILE A 111 -6.40 31.70 -11.99
C ILE A 111 -7.43 31.08 -12.94
N GLU A 112 -8.72 31.26 -12.67
CA GLU A 112 -9.79 30.78 -13.55
C GLU A 112 -9.65 31.37 -14.97
N ASN A 113 -9.37 32.67 -15.06
CA ASN A 113 -9.15 33.35 -16.34
C ASN A 113 -7.92 32.84 -17.10
N VAL A 114 -6.85 32.43 -16.40
CA VAL A 114 -5.69 31.80 -17.03
C VAL A 114 -6.09 30.48 -17.67
N PHE A 115 -6.81 29.62 -16.94
CA PHE A 115 -7.27 28.34 -17.47
C PHE A 115 -8.17 28.50 -18.69
N LYS A 116 -9.16 29.41 -18.65
CA LYS A 116 -10.05 29.70 -19.79
C LYS A 116 -9.34 30.19 -21.04
N LYS A 117 -8.19 30.87 -20.90
CA LYS A 117 -7.41 31.39 -22.04
C LYS A 117 -6.47 30.35 -22.65
N GLN A 118 -5.92 29.45 -21.83
CA GLN A 118 -4.85 28.55 -22.24
C GLN A 118 -5.32 27.12 -22.54
N LEU A 119 -6.45 26.70 -21.98
CA LEU A 119 -7.02 25.39 -22.25
C LEU A 119 -8.13 25.50 -23.30
N LYS A 120 -8.32 24.43 -24.05
CA LYS A 120 -9.41 24.33 -25.02
C LYS A 120 -10.72 24.01 -24.32
N ASP A 121 -11.63 24.99 -24.31
CA ASP A 121 -13.00 24.90 -23.80
C ASP A 121 -13.12 24.26 -22.40
N PRO A 122 -12.36 24.72 -21.37
CA PRO A 122 -12.46 24.15 -20.04
C PRO A 122 -13.80 24.49 -19.40
N TYR A 123 -14.42 23.50 -18.77
CA TYR A 123 -15.61 23.71 -17.95
C TYR A 123 -15.20 23.82 -16.48
N ILE A 124 -15.48 24.95 -15.84
CA ILE A 124 -15.01 25.25 -14.48
C ILE A 124 -16.22 25.52 -13.58
N ILE A 125 -16.32 24.81 -12.47
CA ILE A 125 -17.36 24.97 -11.44
C ILE A 125 -16.69 25.26 -10.11
N LYS A 126 -17.00 26.40 -9.49
CA LYS A 126 -16.55 26.70 -8.13
C LYS A 126 -17.23 25.75 -7.13
N LEU A 127 -16.44 25.06 -6.30
CA LEU A 127 -16.94 24.17 -5.24
C LEU A 127 -17.17 24.95 -3.95
N ASP A 128 -16.17 25.74 -3.58
CA ASP A 128 -16.14 26.59 -2.40
C ASP A 128 -15.21 27.79 -2.64
N ASP A 129 -14.95 28.60 -1.63
CA ASP A 129 -14.11 29.80 -1.77
C ASP A 129 -12.63 29.52 -2.06
N LEU A 130 -12.17 28.28 -1.93
CA LEU A 130 -10.77 27.89 -2.07
C LEU A 130 -10.54 26.86 -3.17
N SER A 131 -11.59 26.33 -3.80
CA SER A 131 -11.47 25.28 -4.80
C SER A 131 -12.52 25.34 -5.91
N PHE A 132 -12.13 24.88 -7.09
CA PHE A 132 -13.05 24.60 -8.20
C PHE A 132 -12.77 23.22 -8.79
N VAL A 133 -13.77 22.67 -9.47
CA VAL A 133 -13.61 21.54 -10.39
C VAL A 133 -13.37 22.10 -11.78
N ILE A 134 -12.36 21.60 -12.46
CA ILE A 134 -12.12 21.85 -13.88
C ILE A 134 -12.26 20.54 -14.65
N SER A 135 -13.12 20.55 -15.65
CA SER A 135 -13.33 19.46 -16.59
C SER A 135 -12.76 19.86 -17.95
N ILE A 136 -11.89 19.02 -18.49
CA ILE A 136 -11.18 19.24 -19.75
C ILE A 136 -11.27 18.01 -20.64
N LEU A 137 -10.97 18.19 -21.94
CA LEU A 137 -10.71 17.06 -22.81
C LEU A 137 -9.46 16.31 -22.33
N ARG A 138 -9.48 14.98 -22.39
CA ARG A 138 -8.31 14.16 -22.05
C ARG A 138 -7.04 14.53 -22.82
N SER A 139 -7.17 15.04 -24.05
CA SER A 139 -6.04 15.54 -24.83
C SER A 139 -5.33 16.75 -24.19
N GLU A 140 -6.00 17.48 -23.29
CA GLU A 140 -5.49 18.69 -22.62
C GLU A 140 -4.91 18.40 -21.23
N GLU A 141 -4.87 17.14 -20.77
CA GLU A 141 -4.35 16.79 -19.42
C GLU A 141 -2.91 17.27 -19.22
N SER A 142 -2.08 17.15 -20.26
CA SER A 142 -0.69 17.61 -20.23
C SER A 142 -0.59 19.14 -20.13
N SER A 143 -1.48 19.87 -20.84
CA SER A 143 -1.57 21.33 -20.77
C SER A 143 -1.97 21.78 -19.37
N LEU A 144 -3.00 21.16 -18.79
CA LEU A 144 -3.46 21.46 -17.44
C LEU A 144 -2.39 21.18 -16.38
N ALA A 145 -1.74 20.01 -16.43
CA ALA A 145 -0.68 19.66 -15.48
C ALA A 145 0.47 20.67 -15.48
N ARG A 146 0.87 21.14 -16.68
CA ARG A 146 1.88 22.18 -16.83
C ARG A 146 1.45 23.50 -16.18
N LEU A 147 0.23 23.97 -16.45
CA LEU A 147 -0.29 25.21 -15.87
C LEU A 147 -0.39 25.16 -14.35
N VAL A 148 -0.90 24.05 -13.81
CA VAL A 148 -0.98 23.82 -12.36
C VAL A 148 0.42 23.90 -11.74
N SER A 149 1.41 23.28 -12.38
CA SER A 149 2.80 23.33 -11.91
C SER A 149 3.41 24.74 -11.99
N GLU A 150 3.21 25.48 -13.08
CA GLU A 150 3.73 26.84 -13.27
C GLU A 150 3.13 27.82 -12.26
N LEU A 151 1.87 27.61 -11.88
CA LEU A 151 1.14 28.42 -10.90
C LEU A 151 1.36 27.95 -9.45
N GLY A 152 2.09 26.86 -9.21
CA GLY A 152 2.33 26.30 -7.87
C GLY A 152 1.05 25.80 -7.18
N LEU A 153 0.06 25.37 -7.96
CA LEU A 153 -1.23 24.89 -7.48
C LEU A 153 -1.20 23.40 -7.16
N GLN A 154 -2.17 22.96 -6.37
CA GLN A 154 -2.41 21.54 -6.13
C GLN A 154 -3.64 21.08 -6.89
N MET A 155 -3.52 19.94 -7.57
CA MET A 155 -4.63 19.30 -8.28
C MET A 155 -4.86 17.89 -7.78
N ILE A 156 -6.13 17.52 -7.65
CA ILE A 156 -6.58 16.17 -7.30
C ILE A 156 -7.40 15.65 -8.47
N HIS A 157 -6.97 14.54 -9.06
CA HIS A 157 -7.72 13.89 -10.14
C HIS A 157 -9.04 13.32 -9.61
N VAL A 158 -10.14 13.59 -10.34
CA VAL A 158 -11.45 13.01 -10.09
C VAL A 158 -11.48 11.63 -10.74
N PRO A 159 -11.53 10.52 -9.98
CA PRO A 159 -11.54 9.17 -10.56
C PRO A 159 -12.86 8.90 -11.30
N GLU A 160 -12.87 7.86 -12.14
CA GLU A 160 -14.09 7.35 -12.77
C GLU A 160 -15.05 6.84 -11.69
N MET A 161 -16.24 7.43 -11.61
CA MET A 161 -17.26 7.18 -10.59
C MET A 161 -18.64 7.24 -11.25
N GLU A 162 -19.60 6.48 -10.72
CA GLU A 162 -20.90 6.28 -11.36
C GLU A 162 -22.09 6.56 -10.44
N GLY A 163 -23.17 7.06 -11.04
CA GLY A 163 -24.44 7.34 -10.41
C GLY A 163 -24.45 8.56 -9.48
N ASN A 164 -25.42 8.54 -8.55
CA ASN A 164 -25.67 9.63 -7.61
C ASN A 164 -24.58 9.72 -6.53
N PRO A 165 -24.04 10.92 -6.23
CA PRO A 165 -22.96 11.11 -5.25
C PRO A 165 -23.26 10.57 -3.85
N THR A 166 -24.48 10.75 -3.35
CA THR A 166 -24.88 10.27 -2.01
C THR A 166 -24.92 8.74 -1.95
N ASN A 167 -25.47 8.09 -2.98
CA ASN A 167 -25.49 6.63 -3.07
C ASN A 167 -24.08 6.05 -3.24
N TYR A 168 -23.27 6.67 -4.09
CA TYR A 168 -21.88 6.28 -4.32
C TYR A 168 -21.03 6.41 -3.05
N ARG A 169 -21.20 7.50 -2.29
CA ARG A 169 -20.54 7.69 -0.99
C ARG A 169 -20.93 6.59 -0.01
N LYS A 170 -22.22 6.26 0.08
CA LYS A 170 -22.71 5.20 0.98
C LYS A 170 -22.10 3.84 0.64
N SER A 171 -22.05 3.47 -0.64
CA SER A 171 -21.45 2.20 -1.06
C SER A 171 -19.93 2.15 -0.78
N LEU A 172 -19.23 3.28 -0.94
CA LEU A 172 -17.82 3.39 -0.56
C LEU A 172 -17.61 3.30 0.96
N GLU A 173 -18.50 3.86 1.79
CA GLU A 173 -18.43 3.75 3.25
C GLU A 173 -18.67 2.30 3.72
N GLU A 174 -19.60 1.59 3.09
CA GLU A 174 -19.82 0.15 3.33
C GLU A 174 -18.58 -0.67 2.93
N ARG A 175 -18.01 -0.39 1.75
CA ARG A 175 -16.77 -1.05 1.30
C ARG A 175 -15.59 -0.71 2.21
N LEU A 176 -15.48 0.52 2.69
CA LEU A 176 -14.43 0.95 3.64
C LEU A 176 -14.48 0.12 4.92
N ASN A 177 -15.68 -0.07 5.48
CA ASN A 177 -15.85 -0.88 6.70
C ASN A 177 -15.48 -2.34 6.44
N SER A 178 -15.92 -2.91 5.31
CA SER A 178 -15.56 -4.29 4.93
C SER A 178 -14.04 -4.48 4.76
N VAL A 179 -13.36 -3.53 4.11
CA VAL A 179 -11.89 -3.59 3.95
C VAL A 179 -11.17 -3.49 5.30
N LYS A 180 -11.64 -2.63 6.20
CA LYS A 180 -11.08 -2.52 7.56
C LYS A 180 -11.25 -3.81 8.36
N GLU A 181 -12.41 -4.45 8.29
CA GLU A 181 -12.65 -5.74 8.93
C GLU A 181 -11.72 -6.83 8.38
N GLN A 182 -11.51 -6.85 7.07
CA GLN A 182 -10.57 -7.79 6.44
C GLN A 182 -9.13 -7.54 6.87
N ILE A 183 -8.69 -6.28 6.97
CA ILE A 183 -7.35 -5.93 7.48
C ILE A 183 -7.20 -6.46 8.90
N ASN A 184 -8.17 -6.21 9.79
CA ASN A 184 -8.13 -6.71 11.15
C ASN A 184 -8.06 -8.25 11.20
N SER A 185 -8.82 -8.93 10.35
CA SER A 185 -8.76 -10.39 10.24
C SER A 185 -7.38 -10.90 9.84
N VAL A 186 -6.72 -10.26 8.87
CA VAL A 186 -5.37 -10.68 8.43
C VAL A 186 -4.32 -10.37 9.52
N MET A 187 -4.46 -9.23 10.19
CA MET A 187 -3.60 -8.87 11.33
C MET A 187 -3.73 -9.88 12.47
N ASN A 188 -4.95 -10.30 12.81
CA ASN A 188 -5.16 -11.34 13.82
C ASN A 188 -4.51 -12.68 13.42
N SER A 189 -4.61 -13.08 12.15
CA SER A 189 -3.91 -14.28 11.65
C SER A 189 -2.38 -14.17 11.79
N LEU A 190 -1.81 -12.99 11.53
CA LEU A 190 -0.37 -12.74 11.74
C LEU A 190 -0.01 -12.77 13.23
N GLU A 191 -0.87 -12.25 14.11
CA GLU A 191 -0.69 -12.34 15.55
C GLU A 191 -0.68 -13.80 16.03
N ASP A 192 -1.56 -14.65 15.48
CA ASP A 192 -1.62 -16.08 15.80
C ASP A 192 -0.39 -16.85 15.32
N ILE A 193 0.13 -16.51 14.12
CA ILE A 193 1.41 -17.05 13.65
C ILE A 193 2.53 -16.61 14.58
N SER A 194 2.57 -15.33 14.94
CA SER A 194 3.59 -14.79 15.82
C SER A 194 3.55 -15.45 17.21
N ASN A 195 2.37 -15.61 17.80
CA ASN A 195 2.18 -16.29 19.08
C ASN A 195 2.72 -17.73 19.08
N ARG A 196 2.59 -18.45 17.95
CA ARG A 196 3.04 -19.84 17.81
C ARG A 196 4.53 -19.96 17.49
N TYR A 197 5.07 -19.06 16.69
CA TYR A 197 6.37 -19.26 16.05
C TYR A 197 7.42 -18.18 16.35
N TYR A 198 7.06 -16.98 16.82
CA TYR A 198 8.00 -15.87 16.91
C TYR A 198 9.20 -16.17 17.81
N GLU A 199 8.97 -16.70 19.02
CA GLU A 199 10.06 -17.07 19.94
C GLU A 199 11.01 -18.09 19.29
N LYS A 200 10.45 -19.12 18.65
CA LYS A 200 11.23 -20.15 17.95
C LYS A 200 12.03 -19.56 16.78
N ILE A 201 11.41 -18.68 16.00
CA ILE A 201 12.04 -17.99 14.87
C ILE A 201 13.18 -17.09 15.34
N ALA A 202 12.99 -16.34 16.42
CA ALA A 202 14.04 -15.48 16.97
C ALA A 202 15.26 -16.29 17.43
N ILE A 203 15.03 -17.39 18.16
CA ILE A 203 16.08 -18.29 18.64
C ILE A 203 16.85 -18.93 17.48
N ILE A 204 16.14 -19.47 16.48
CA ILE A 204 16.78 -20.07 15.30
C ILE A 204 17.53 -19.02 14.49
N GLY A 205 16.94 -17.82 14.33
CA GLY A 205 17.57 -16.69 13.66
C GLY A 205 18.91 -16.32 14.29
N GLU A 206 18.96 -16.20 15.62
CA GLU A 206 20.20 -15.96 16.37
C GLU A 206 21.22 -17.10 16.15
N GLY A 207 20.78 -18.35 16.19
CA GLY A 207 21.64 -19.51 15.91
C GLY A 207 22.25 -19.47 14.50
N LEU A 208 21.44 -19.15 13.49
CA LEU A 208 21.89 -19.00 12.11
C LEU A 208 22.88 -17.83 11.97
N GLU A 209 22.67 -16.70 12.66
CA GLU A 209 23.62 -15.57 12.66
C GLU A 209 24.97 -15.95 13.27
N ILE A 210 24.97 -16.74 14.34
CA ILE A 210 26.20 -17.24 14.96
C ILE A 210 26.96 -18.15 13.98
N GLU A 211 26.27 -19.09 13.31
CA GLU A 211 26.90 -19.99 12.34
C GLU A 211 27.41 -19.24 11.11
N THR A 212 26.66 -18.27 10.59
CA THR A 212 27.11 -17.41 9.49
C THR A 212 28.42 -16.69 9.85
N LYS A 213 28.52 -16.10 11.04
CA LYS A 213 29.76 -15.43 11.49
C LYS A 213 30.96 -16.38 11.55
N LYS A 214 30.76 -17.65 11.94
CA LYS A 214 31.83 -18.66 11.96
C LYS A 214 32.33 -19.02 10.56
N LEU A 215 31.47 -18.92 9.53
CA LEU A 215 31.78 -19.28 8.13
C LEU A 215 32.35 -18.13 7.30
N GLU A 216 32.37 -16.91 7.85
CA GLU A 216 32.97 -15.70 7.26
C GLU A 216 34.42 -15.47 7.73
N ILE A 217 34.84 -16.13 8.81
CA ILE A 217 36.22 -16.15 9.34
C ILE A 217 37.03 -17.21 8.59
#